data_AF-A0A662EW93-F1
#
_entry.id   AF-A0A662EW93-F1
#
_cell.length_a   1.000
_cell.length_b   1.000
_cell.length_c   1.000
_cell.angle_alpha   90.00
_cell.angle_beta   90.00
_cell.angle_gamma   90.00
#
_symmetry.space_group_name_H-M   'P 1'
#
loop_
_entity.id
_entity.type
_entity.pdbx_description
1 polymer ?
#
loop_
_entity_poly.entity_id
_entity_poly.type
_entity_poly.pdbx_seq_one_letter_code
_entity_poly.pdbx_strand_id
1 'polypeptide(L)'
;MHRTIHKPIVGMTVFALLLGVLFLPALAQGSPSELVIAVARFDDRSGSGLANVGGGVADLLVERLVNAGYRVVEREESDSILAERGLNPLLTGDLAEAARLVGADLLLIGSVTKVDIQ
;
A
#
# COMPACT_ATOMS: atom_id res chain seq x y z
N MET A 1 -35.34 59.32 21.50
CA MET A 1 -35.65 58.20 22.41
C MET A 1 -35.06 56.94 21.78
N HIS A 2 -34.09 56.32 22.45
CA HIS A 2 -33.12 55.38 21.89
C HIS A 2 -33.35 53.99 22.50
N ARG A 3 -33.34 52.91 21.69
CA ARG A 3 -33.08 51.52 22.13
C ARG A 3 -32.86 50.61 20.90
N THR A 4 -31.64 50.56 20.36
CA THR A 4 -30.60 49.52 20.51
C THR A 4 -31.02 48.07 20.20
N ILE A 5 -30.51 47.60 19.06
CA ILE A 5 -30.67 46.29 18.43
C ILE A 5 -29.66 45.30 19.04
N HIS A 6 -30.11 44.15 19.56
CA HIS A 6 -29.26 43.15 20.21
C HIS A 6 -28.83 42.01 19.24
N LYS A 7 -27.55 42.08 18.85
CA LYS A 7 -26.57 41.10 18.32
C LYS A 7 -26.99 39.62 18.01
N PRO A 8 -26.91 39.17 16.74
CA PRO A 8 -26.90 37.75 16.36
C PRO A 8 -25.45 37.21 16.20
N ILE A 9 -24.61 37.33 17.23
CA ILE A 9 -23.15 37.05 17.10
C ILE A 9 -22.77 35.66 17.63
N VAL A 10 -23.53 35.11 18.59
CA VAL A 10 -23.20 33.84 19.27
C VAL A 10 -23.56 32.60 18.42
N GLY A 11 -24.64 32.65 17.64
CA GLY A 11 -25.04 31.52 16.79
C GLY A 11 -24.09 31.27 15.62
N MET A 12 -23.48 32.32 15.07
CA MET A 12 -22.57 32.22 13.92
C MET A 12 -21.20 31.62 14.30
N THR A 13 -20.76 31.83 15.54
CA THR A 13 -19.48 31.27 16.03
C THR A 13 -19.58 29.77 16.31
N VAL A 14 -20.72 29.30 16.84
CA VAL A 14 -20.93 27.86 17.11
C VAL A 14 -21.11 27.07 15.81
N PHE A 15 -21.80 27.63 14.81
CA PHE A 15 -21.98 26.99 13.50
C PHE A 15 -20.66 26.86 12.73
N ALA A 16 -19.79 27.87 12.77
CA ALA A 16 -18.46 27.81 12.16
C ALA A 16 -17.55 26.76 12.82
N LEU A 17 -17.67 26.58 14.14
CA LEU A 17 -16.88 25.60 14.90
C LEU A 17 -17.34 24.15 14.64
N LEU A 18 -18.64 23.95 14.40
CA LEU A 18 -19.23 22.66 14.04
C LEU A 18 -18.92 22.23 12.59
N LEU A 19 -18.82 23.19 11.66
CA LEU A 19 -18.39 22.92 10.29
C LEU A 19 -16.90 22.52 10.19
N GLY A 20 -16.05 23.07 11.07
CA GLY A 20 -14.61 22.76 11.07
C GLY A 20 -14.28 21.31 11.42
N VAL A 21 -15.12 20.65 12.23
CA VAL A 21 -14.89 19.26 12.67
C VAL A 21 -15.23 18.23 11.57
N LEU A 22 -16.19 18.56 10.69
CA LEU A 22 -16.62 17.67 9.60
C LEU A 22 -15.59 17.55 8.45
N PHE A 23 -14.62 18.47 8.35
CA PHE A 23 -13.60 18.48 7.30
C PHE A 23 -12.21 17.96 7.74
N LEU A 24 -12.06 17.49 8.98
CA LEU A 24 -10.79 16.96 9.50
C LEU A 24 -10.27 15.66 8.85
N PRO A 25 -11.07 14.73 8.27
CA PRO A 25 -10.49 13.46 7.82
C PRO A 25 -9.65 13.59 6.53
N ALA A 26 -9.76 14.70 5.80
CA ALA A 26 -9.04 14.90 4.53
C ALA A 26 -7.55 15.23 4.72
N LEU A 27 -7.16 15.82 5.85
CA LEU A 27 -5.77 16.23 6.12
C LEU A 27 -4.92 15.12 6.78
N ALA A 28 -5.54 14.00 7.15
CA ALA A 28 -4.87 12.86 7.77
C ALA A 28 -4.41 11.78 6.75
N GLN A 29 -4.59 12.03 5.44
CA GLN A 29 -4.04 11.18 4.39
C GLN A 29 -2.52 11.42 4.38
N GLY A 30 -1.77 10.65 5.17
CA GLY A 30 -0.31 10.73 5.19
C GLY A 30 0.24 10.62 3.78
N SER A 31 1.18 11.50 3.42
CA SER A 31 1.81 11.48 2.10
C SER A 31 2.35 10.08 1.81
N PRO A 32 2.11 9.51 0.61
CA PRO A 32 2.71 8.25 0.23
C PRO A 32 4.23 8.36 0.38
N SER A 33 4.87 7.39 1.03
CA SER A 33 6.32 7.45 1.22
C SER A 33 7.01 7.37 -0.15
N GLU A 34 8.10 8.11 -0.33
CA GLU A 34 8.93 8.07 -1.55
C GLU A 34 9.55 6.68 -1.82
N LEU A 35 9.44 5.80 -0.84
CA LEU A 35 9.89 4.42 -0.83
C LEU A 35 9.38 3.61 -2.04
N VAL A 36 10.33 2.96 -2.73
CA VAL A 36 10.08 2.02 -3.82
C VAL A 36 10.02 0.59 -3.27
N ILE A 37 8.93 -0.12 -3.55
CA ILE A 37 8.64 -1.44 -2.99
C ILE A 37 8.74 -2.50 -4.09
N ALA A 38 9.54 -3.55 -3.88
CA ALA A 38 9.47 -4.78 -4.66
C ALA A 38 8.58 -5.81 -3.95
N VAL A 39 7.75 -6.52 -4.69
CA VAL A 39 6.88 -7.58 -4.17
C VAL A 39 7.25 -8.90 -4.84
N ALA A 40 7.85 -9.81 -4.07
CA ALA A 40 8.15 -11.15 -4.55
C ALA A 40 6.87 -11.99 -4.65
N ARG A 41 6.95 -13.08 -5.41
CA ARG A 41 5.90 -14.11 -5.40
C ARG A 41 5.75 -14.69 -4.00
N PHE A 42 4.52 -14.87 -3.55
CA PHE A 42 4.26 -15.51 -2.28
C PHE A 42 4.43 -17.02 -2.41
N ASP A 43 5.06 -17.62 -1.41
CA ASP A 43 5.28 -19.06 -1.33
C ASP A 43 3.93 -19.75 -1.02
N ASP A 44 3.46 -20.67 -1.88
CA ASP A 44 2.20 -21.38 -1.61
C ASP A 44 2.44 -22.56 -0.66
N ARG A 45 2.01 -22.38 0.59
CA ARG A 45 2.04 -23.40 1.65
C ARG A 45 0.63 -23.80 2.08
N SER A 46 -0.38 -23.44 1.28
CA SER A 46 -1.78 -23.64 1.61
C SER A 46 -2.26 -25.08 1.43
N GLY A 47 -1.57 -25.85 0.59
CA GLY A 47 -2.00 -27.20 0.20
C GLY A 47 -3.32 -27.21 -0.57
N SER A 48 -3.79 -26.07 -1.07
CA SER A 48 -5.10 -25.93 -1.74
C SER A 48 -5.18 -26.63 -3.10
N GLY A 49 -4.04 -26.90 -3.74
CA GLY A 49 -3.98 -27.44 -5.10
C GLY A 49 -4.39 -26.45 -6.19
N LEU A 50 -4.69 -25.20 -5.82
CA LEU A 50 -5.02 -24.14 -6.75
C LEU A 50 -3.77 -23.63 -7.46
N ALA A 51 -3.87 -23.46 -8.76
CA ALA A 51 -2.77 -22.92 -9.54
C ALA A 51 -2.55 -21.43 -9.20
N ASN A 52 -1.29 -21.04 -9.06
CA ASN A 52 -0.87 -19.64 -9.02
C ASN A 52 -1.42 -18.79 -7.84
N VAL A 53 -1.79 -19.40 -6.71
CA VAL A 53 -2.28 -18.66 -5.52
C VAL A 53 -1.29 -17.57 -5.09
N GLY A 54 -0.01 -17.94 -4.95
CA GLY A 54 1.03 -17.01 -4.51
C GLY A 54 1.31 -15.84 -5.46
N GLY A 55 1.10 -16.04 -6.77
CA GLY A 55 1.20 -14.96 -7.75
C GLY A 55 -0.01 -14.03 -7.67
N GLY A 56 -1.22 -14.59 -7.61
CA GLY A 56 -2.44 -13.80 -7.50
C GLY A 56 -2.52 -12.96 -6.23
N VAL A 57 -2.06 -13.49 -5.09
CA VAL A 57 -1.97 -12.71 -3.84
C VAL A 57 -0.96 -11.57 -3.96
N ALA A 58 0.17 -11.80 -4.62
CA ALA A 58 1.16 -10.76 -4.88
C ALA A 58 0.59 -9.67 -5.80
N ASP A 59 -0.16 -10.03 -6.85
CA ASP A 59 -0.81 -9.07 -7.76
C ASP A 59 -1.81 -8.18 -7.02
N LEU A 60 -2.66 -8.77 -6.18
CA LEU A 60 -3.62 -8.02 -5.35
C LEU A 60 -2.92 -7.07 -4.36
N LEU A 61 -1.78 -7.48 -3.81
CA LEU A 61 -1.00 -6.62 -2.92
C LEU A 61 -0.37 -5.44 -3.69
N VAL A 62 0.19 -5.71 -4.88
CA VAL A 62 0.73 -4.66 -5.77
C VAL A 62 -0.36 -3.63 -6.11
N GLU A 63 -1.53 -4.09 -6.53
CA GLU A 63 -2.67 -3.23 -6.85
C GLU A 63 -3.05 -2.32 -5.65
N ARG A 64 -3.12 -2.89 -4.45
CA ARG A 64 -3.43 -2.13 -3.22
C ARG A 64 -2.35 -1.12 -2.87
N LEU A 65 -1.08 -1.46 -3.03
CA LEU A 65 0.04 -0.55 -2.78
C LEU A 65 0.03 0.62 -3.77
N VAL A 66 -0.17 0.35 -5.06
CA VAL A 66 -0.28 1.39 -6.09
C VAL A 66 -1.49 2.29 -5.82
N ASN A 67 -2.65 1.72 -5.49
CA ASN A 67 -3.85 2.49 -5.14
C ASN A 67 -3.68 3.34 -3.86
N ALA A 68 -2.82 2.91 -2.94
CA ALA A 68 -2.45 3.68 -1.75
C ALA A 68 -1.36 4.74 -2.03
N GLY A 69 -0.88 4.85 -3.27
CA GLY A 69 0.09 5.86 -3.71
C GLY A 69 1.55 5.45 -3.57
N TYR A 70 1.85 4.19 -3.23
CA TYR A 70 3.22 3.70 -3.16
C TYR A 70 3.79 3.44 -4.55
N ARG A 71 5.12 3.61 -4.68
CA ARG A 71 5.86 3.20 -5.87
C ARG A 71 6.18 1.72 -5.75
N VAL A 72 5.80 0.93 -6.75
CA VAL A 72 6.03 -0.50 -6.77
C VAL A 72 6.83 -0.86 -8.02
N VAL A 73 7.83 -1.72 -7.86
CA VAL A 73 8.62 -2.27 -8.96
C VAL A 73 7.81 -3.30 -9.73
N GLU A 74 7.94 -3.29 -11.05
CA GLU A 74 7.34 -4.31 -11.90
C GLU A 74 8.00 -5.66 -11.64
N ARG A 75 7.18 -6.70 -11.39
CA ARG A 75 7.70 -8.04 -11.07
C ARG A 75 8.59 -8.59 -12.18
N GLU A 76 8.24 -8.31 -13.43
CA GLU A 76 8.97 -8.72 -14.62
C GLU A 76 10.41 -8.19 -14.64
N GLU A 77 10.63 -6.98 -14.10
CA GLU A 77 11.96 -6.37 -13.97
C GLU A 77 12.79 -7.04 -12.88
N SER A 78 12.16 -7.46 -11.78
CA SER A 78 12.86 -8.27 -10.75
C SER A 78 13.19 -9.67 -11.26
N ASP A 79 12.27 -10.29 -12.01
CA ASP A 79 12.44 -11.63 -12.58
C ASP A 79 13.51 -11.63 -13.69
N SER A 80 13.62 -10.58 -14.50
CA SER A 80 14.68 -10.45 -15.49
C SER A 80 16.05 -10.37 -14.81
N ILE A 81 16.21 -9.57 -13.76
CA ILE A 81 17.45 -9.50 -12.99
C ILE A 81 17.80 -10.86 -12.37
N LEU A 82 16.82 -11.58 -11.84
CA LEU A 82 17.05 -12.92 -11.30
C LEU A 82 17.59 -13.87 -12.37
N ALA A 83 16.98 -13.85 -13.56
CA ALA A 83 17.41 -14.68 -14.69
C ALA A 83 18.79 -14.28 -15.22
N GLU A 84 19.04 -12.99 -15.40
CA GLU A 84 20.30 -12.44 -15.95
C GLU A 84 21.50 -12.73 -15.05
N ARG A 85 21.30 -12.67 -13.73
CA ARG A 85 22.34 -12.89 -12.73
C ARG A 85 22.46 -14.35 -12.27
N GLY A 86 21.57 -15.23 -12.76
CA GLY A 86 21.54 -16.63 -12.32
C GLY A 86 21.18 -16.79 -10.84
N LEU A 87 20.39 -15.86 -10.31
CA LEU A 87 19.97 -15.82 -8.92
C LEU A 87 18.77 -16.75 -8.69
N ASN A 88 18.70 -17.35 -7.50
CA ASN A 88 17.65 -18.31 -7.17
C ASN A 88 16.43 -17.61 -6.54
N PRO A 89 15.24 -17.64 -7.18
CA PRO A 89 14.03 -17.00 -6.65
C PRO A 89 13.51 -17.63 -5.35
N LEU A 90 14.02 -18.80 -4.94
CA LEU A 90 13.66 -19.44 -3.67
C LEU A 90 14.54 -18.98 -2.50
N LEU A 91 15.67 -18.33 -2.78
CA LEU A 91 16.57 -17.82 -1.75
C LEU A 91 16.24 -16.36 -1.46
N THR A 92 15.92 -16.06 -0.20
CA THR A 92 15.61 -14.70 0.23
C THR A 92 16.76 -13.72 -0.03
N GLY A 93 18.02 -14.18 0.09
CA GLY A 93 19.19 -13.35 -0.18
C GLY A 93 19.26 -12.91 -1.64
N ASP A 94 19.03 -13.84 -2.56
CA ASP A 94 19.03 -13.63 -4.01
C ASP A 94 17.86 -12.74 -4.46
N LEU A 95 16.67 -12.96 -3.90
CA LEU A 95 15.52 -12.06 -4.09
C LEU A 95 15.82 -10.63 -3.62
N ALA A 96 16.45 -10.48 -2.45
CA ALA A 96 16.83 -9.18 -1.92
C ALA A 96 17.91 -8.50 -2.78
N GLU A 97 18.81 -9.27 -3.37
CA GLU A 97 19.77 -8.76 -4.34
C GLU A 97 19.09 -8.27 -5.61
N ALA A 98 18.20 -9.06 -6.20
CA ALA A 98 17.44 -8.63 -7.38
C ALA A 98 16.61 -7.37 -7.12
N ALA A 99 15.87 -7.33 -6.00
CA ALA A 99 15.08 -6.16 -5.61
C ALA A 99 15.93 -4.89 -5.48
N ARG A 100 17.11 -5.01 -4.84
CA ARG A 100 18.06 -3.89 -4.73
C ARG A 100 18.59 -3.43 -6.08
N LEU A 101 18.88 -4.36 -7.00
CA LEU A 101 19.40 -4.03 -8.33
C LEU A 101 18.37 -3.29 -9.18
N VAL A 102 17.08 -3.55 -8.98
CA VAL A 102 15.98 -2.81 -9.61
C VAL A 102 15.67 -1.48 -8.89
N GLY A 103 16.35 -1.21 -7.78
CA GLY A 103 16.20 0.05 -7.04
C GLY A 103 15.03 0.07 -6.06
N ALA A 104 14.59 -1.10 -5.59
CA ALA A 104 13.65 -1.16 -4.47
C ALA A 104 14.36 -0.87 -3.14
N ASP A 105 13.71 -0.07 -2.30
CA ASP A 105 14.13 0.22 -0.93
C ASP A 105 13.62 -0.84 0.05
N LEU A 106 12.46 -1.45 -0.24
CA LEU A 106 11.91 -2.57 0.52
C LEU A 106 11.56 -3.73 -0.40
N LEU A 107 11.81 -4.94 0.10
CA LEU A 107 11.33 -6.18 -0.48
C LEU A 107 10.26 -6.79 0.43
N LEU A 108 9.09 -7.03 -0.13
CA LEU A 108 8.01 -7.80 0.51
C LEU A 108 8.09 -9.25 0.04
N ILE A 109 8.31 -10.14 1.01
CA ILE A 109 8.24 -11.59 0.85
C ILE A 109 7.17 -12.15 1.78
N GLY A 110 6.54 -13.25 1.39
CA GLY A 110 5.52 -13.87 2.21
C GLY A 110 5.15 -15.27 1.74
N SER A 111 4.22 -15.88 2.46
CA SER A 111 3.67 -17.19 2.10
C SER A 111 2.17 -17.20 2.33
N VAL A 112 1.45 -17.94 1.49
CA VAL A 112 0.02 -18.21 1.66
C VAL A 112 -0.11 -19.52 2.41
N THR A 113 -0.59 -19.47 3.64
CA THR A 113 -0.65 -20.64 4.54
C THR A 113 -1.98 -21.35 4.53
N LYS A 114 -3.05 -20.67 4.09
CA LYS A 114 -4.40 -21.24 3.96
C LYS A 114 -5.18 -20.47 2.91
N VAL A 115 -5.96 -21.20 2.12
CA VAL A 115 -6.97 -20.64 1.22
C VAL A 115 -8.31 -21.22 1.64
N ASP A 116 -9.31 -20.36 1.72
CA ASP A 116 -10.69 -20.74 1.98
C ASP A 116 -11.54 -20.32 0.78
N ILE A 117 -12.25 -21.27 0.19
CA ILE A 117 -13.16 -21.04 -0.94
C ILE A 117 -14.58 -21.10 -0.40
N GLN A 118 -15.27 -19.95 -0.42
CA GLN A 118 -16.69 -19.84 -0.04
C GLN A 118 -17.60 -20.16 -1.21
#